data_AF-A0A9E1RLR2-F1
#
_entry.id   AF-A0A9E1RLR2-F1
#
_cell.length_a   1.000
_cell.length_b   1.000
_cell.length_c   1.000
_cell.angle_alpha   90.00
_cell.angle_beta   90.00
_cell.angle_gamma   90.00
#
_symmetry.space_group_name_H-M   'P 1'
#
loop_
_entity.id
_entity.type
_entity.pdbx_description
1 polymer ?
#
loop_
_entity_poly.entity_id
_entity_poly.type
_entity_poly.pdbx_seq_one_letter_code
_entity_poly.pdbx_strand_id
1 'polypeptide(L)'
;EAVEVIHRVASDPGRLTQVWADEKMTVLGEETYTELVGIAACTAVLDMFAWTMTGDDSQLGDDTAGSPAKERPDDVGDVGAWVSQTTGTGMANVSRSLSLVPVTNRAWVGLVQALYSRGAEFLDLSWDRALSRPQVELVAARTTAELECFY
;
A
#
# COMPACT_ATOMS: atom_id res chain seq x y z
N GLU A 1 -10.07 -18.00 -1.85
CA GLU A 1 -8.91 -17.22 -2.35
C GLU A 1 -8.97 -15.74 -2.00
N ALA A 2 -9.76 -14.87 -2.65
CA ALA A 2 -9.67 -13.41 -2.43
C ALA A 2 -9.81 -12.97 -0.95
N VAL A 3 -10.80 -13.52 -0.24
CA VAL A 3 -11.00 -13.26 1.20
C VAL A 3 -9.82 -13.75 2.05
N GLU A 4 -9.20 -14.86 1.65
CA GLU A 4 -8.05 -15.41 2.37
C GLU A 4 -6.80 -14.54 2.16
N VAL A 5 -6.56 -14.02 0.95
CA VAL A 5 -5.49 -13.06 0.68
C VAL A 5 -5.68 -11.81 1.54
N ILE A 6 -6.87 -11.19 1.51
CA ILE A 6 -7.16 -10.00 2.33
C ILE A 6 -6.95 -10.31 3.82
N HIS A 7 -7.54 -11.39 4.32
CA HIS A 7 -7.43 -11.77 5.72
C HIS A 7 -5.97 -11.96 6.14
N ARG A 8 -5.19 -12.72 5.36
CA ARG A 8 -3.80 -13.05 5.71
C ARG A 8 -2.87 -11.83 5.62
N VAL A 9 -3.04 -10.99 4.61
CA VAL A 9 -2.29 -9.73 4.46
C VAL A 9 -2.60 -8.78 5.61
N ALA A 10 -3.86 -8.70 6.04
CA ALA A 10 -4.26 -7.81 7.13
C ALA A 10 -3.85 -8.33 8.53
N SER A 11 -3.85 -9.65 8.76
CA SER A 11 -3.65 -10.22 10.10
C SER A 11 -2.25 -10.78 10.38
N ASP A 12 -1.55 -11.27 9.35
CA ASP A 12 -0.28 -11.99 9.49
C ASP A 12 0.77 -11.57 8.42
N PRO A 13 0.99 -10.26 8.12
CA PRO A 13 1.86 -9.84 7.02
C PRO A 13 3.33 -10.29 7.17
N GLY A 14 3.88 -10.31 8.39
CA GLY A 14 5.26 -10.74 8.66
C GLY A 14 5.51 -12.24 8.46
N ARG A 15 4.46 -13.03 8.22
CA ARG A 15 4.55 -14.49 7.99
C ARG A 15 4.32 -14.88 6.54
N LEU A 16 4.10 -13.90 5.66
CA LEU A 16 3.93 -14.15 4.24
C LEU A 16 5.26 -14.58 3.62
N THR A 17 5.20 -15.49 2.66
CA THR A 17 6.36 -15.98 1.92
C THR A 17 6.10 -15.83 0.43
N GLN A 18 7.18 -15.77 -0.37
CA GLN A 18 7.08 -15.75 -1.82
C GLN A 18 6.31 -16.98 -2.35
N VAL A 19 6.56 -18.17 -1.78
CA VAL A 19 5.84 -19.40 -2.17
C VAL A 19 4.34 -19.25 -1.98
N TRP A 20 3.89 -18.68 -0.85
CA TRP A 20 2.46 -18.44 -0.63
C TRP A 20 1.91 -17.43 -1.64
N ALA A 21 2.64 -16.34 -1.90
CA ALA A 21 2.21 -15.35 -2.90
C ALA A 21 2.08 -15.98 -4.30
N ASP A 22 3.06 -16.78 -4.73
CA ASP A 22 3.05 -17.48 -6.02
C ASP A 22 1.87 -18.44 -6.16
N GLU A 23 1.54 -19.19 -5.09
CA GLU A 23 0.36 -20.05 -5.05
C GLU A 23 -0.94 -19.26 -5.25
N LYS A 24 -1.07 -18.09 -4.61
CA LYS A 24 -2.25 -17.21 -4.77
C LYS A 24 -2.31 -16.57 -6.13
N MET A 25 -1.19 -16.11 -6.67
CA MET A 25 -1.11 -15.54 -8.01
C MET A 25 -1.44 -16.59 -9.08
N THR A 26 -1.08 -17.86 -8.88
CA THR A 26 -1.45 -18.96 -9.80
C THR A 26 -2.97 -19.12 -9.91
N VAL A 27 -3.71 -18.91 -8.83
CA VAL A 27 -5.18 -19.07 -8.82
C VAL A 27 -5.92 -17.80 -9.20
N LEU A 28 -5.45 -16.63 -8.77
CA LEU A 28 -6.14 -15.35 -8.92
C LEU A 28 -5.66 -14.50 -10.11
N GLY A 29 -4.45 -14.74 -10.57
CA GLY A 29 -3.69 -13.80 -11.40
C GLY A 29 -2.88 -12.81 -10.56
N GLU A 30 -1.75 -12.37 -11.12
CA GLU A 30 -0.81 -11.44 -10.49
C GLU A 30 -1.46 -10.07 -10.23
N GLU A 31 -2.26 -9.58 -11.18
CA GLU A 31 -2.97 -8.30 -11.09
C GLU A 31 -4.01 -8.33 -9.97
N THR A 32 -4.84 -9.38 -9.92
CA THR A 32 -5.86 -9.53 -8.88
C THR A 32 -5.23 -9.64 -7.49
N TYR A 33 -4.17 -10.42 -7.35
CA TYR A 33 -3.44 -10.53 -6.08
C TYR A 33 -2.91 -9.16 -5.64
N THR A 34 -2.25 -8.43 -6.56
CA THR A 34 -1.69 -7.10 -6.27
C THR A 34 -2.78 -6.08 -5.93
N GLU A 35 -3.93 -6.14 -6.60
CA GLU A 35 -5.09 -5.28 -6.31
C GLU A 35 -5.62 -5.55 -4.89
N LEU A 36 -5.75 -6.82 -4.49
CA LEU A 36 -6.21 -7.19 -3.14
C LEU A 36 -5.24 -6.72 -2.04
N VAL A 37 -3.92 -6.82 -2.27
CA VAL A 37 -2.90 -6.27 -1.36
C VAL A 37 -3.06 -4.75 -1.23
N GLY A 38 -3.25 -4.05 -2.35
CA GLY A 38 -3.47 -2.60 -2.36
C GLY A 38 -4.77 -2.16 -1.67
N ILE A 39 -5.86 -2.92 -1.84
CA ILE A 39 -7.13 -2.70 -1.13
C ILE A 39 -6.93 -2.87 0.38
N ALA A 40 -6.28 -3.96 0.81
CA ALA A 40 -6.01 -4.20 2.22
C ALA A 40 -5.19 -3.05 2.84
N ALA A 41 -4.13 -2.60 2.16
CA ALA A 41 -3.30 -1.49 2.61
C ALA A 41 -4.07 -0.16 2.69
N CYS A 42 -4.84 0.19 1.66
CA CYS A 42 -5.64 1.42 1.66
C CYS A 42 -6.69 1.40 2.77
N THR A 43 -7.41 0.30 2.93
CA THR A 43 -8.44 0.15 3.96
C THR A 43 -7.84 0.23 5.36
N ALA A 44 -6.72 -0.43 5.63
CA ALA A 44 -6.06 -0.35 6.94
C ALA A 44 -5.68 1.08 7.33
N VAL A 45 -5.16 1.86 6.37
CA VAL A 45 -4.81 3.27 6.61
C VAL A 45 -6.04 4.12 6.89
N LEU A 46 -7.10 3.96 6.09
CA LEU A 46 -8.34 4.73 6.24
C LEU A 46 -9.07 4.38 7.54
N ASP A 47 -9.11 3.10 7.90
CA ASP A 47 -9.76 2.60 9.12
C ASP A 47 -9.03 3.10 10.37
N MET A 48 -7.70 2.98 10.41
CA MET A 48 -6.89 3.52 11.49
C MET A 48 -7.03 5.05 11.62
N PHE A 49 -7.07 5.77 10.50
CA PHE A 49 -7.30 7.20 10.52
C PHE A 49 -8.69 7.55 11.07
N ALA A 50 -9.74 6.87 10.61
CA ALA A 50 -11.09 7.10 11.10
C ALA A 50 -11.18 6.82 12.61
N TRP A 51 -10.72 5.64 13.04
CA TRP A 51 -10.73 5.23 14.44
C TRP A 51 -9.96 6.21 15.34
N THR A 52 -8.78 6.69 14.91
CA THR A 52 -8.01 7.66 15.71
C THR A 52 -8.69 9.03 15.84
N MET A 53 -9.56 9.40 14.89
CA MET A 53 -10.28 10.67 14.90
C MET A 53 -11.62 10.60 15.65
N THR A 54 -12.30 9.45 15.62
CA THR A 54 -13.66 9.27 16.17
C THR A 54 -13.68 8.47 17.46
N GLY A 55 -12.71 7.59 17.67
CA GLY A 55 -12.70 6.61 18.76
C GLY A 55 -13.65 5.41 18.54
N ASP A 56 -14.30 5.32 17.38
CA ASP A 56 -15.29 4.31 17.03
C ASP A 56 -14.98 3.69 15.65
N ASP A 57 -15.40 2.44 15.47
CA ASP A 57 -15.28 1.75 14.18
C ASP A 57 -16.08 2.48 13.10
N SER A 58 -15.44 2.72 11.95
CA SER A 58 -16.13 3.32 10.81
C SER A 58 -17.10 2.32 10.20
N GLN A 59 -18.32 2.77 9.91
CA GLN A 59 -19.23 1.98 9.09
C GLN A 59 -18.79 2.05 7.62
N LEU A 60 -18.73 0.90 6.96
CA LEU A 60 -18.64 0.86 5.50
C LEU A 60 -19.96 1.39 4.93
N GLY A 61 -19.85 2.23 3.89
CA GLY A 61 -21.01 2.71 3.16
C GLY A 61 -21.67 1.59 2.35
N ASP A 62 -22.77 1.93 1.69
CA ASP A 62 -23.49 0.98 0.84
C ASP A 62 -22.61 0.43 -0.30
N ASP A 63 -22.75 -0.87 -0.55
CA ASP A 63 -22.09 -1.52 -1.68
C ASP A 63 -22.56 -0.89 -2.99
N THR A 64 -21.61 -0.33 -3.73
CA THR A 64 -21.87 0.22 -5.06
C THR A 64 -21.37 -0.75 -6.12
N ALA A 65 -22.24 -1.14 -7.06
CA ALA A 65 -21.86 -2.00 -8.16
C ALA A 65 -20.77 -1.34 -9.03
N GLY A 66 -19.74 -2.12 -9.37
CA GLY A 66 -18.62 -1.70 -10.20
C GLY A 66 -17.91 -2.90 -10.83
N SER A 67 -17.03 -2.63 -11.77
CA SER A 67 -16.13 -3.64 -12.35
C SER A 67 -14.68 -3.18 -12.19
N PRO A 68 -13.73 -4.10 -11.92
CA PRO A 68 -12.31 -3.75 -11.93
C PRO A 68 -11.91 -3.18 -13.29
N ALA A 69 -10.97 -2.24 -13.30
CA ALA A 69 -10.52 -1.60 -14.54
C ALA A 69 -9.86 -2.58 -15.50
N LYS A 70 -9.19 -3.63 -14.97
CA LYS A 70 -8.47 -4.65 -15.75
C LYS A 70 -7.43 -4.05 -16.70
N GLU A 71 -6.69 -3.07 -16.18
CA GLU A 71 -5.59 -2.41 -16.88
C GLU A 71 -4.24 -2.93 -16.36
N ARG A 72 -3.35 -3.32 -17.27
CA ARG A 72 -1.94 -3.62 -16.97
C ARG A 72 -1.06 -2.63 -17.75
N PRO A 73 -0.16 -1.86 -17.10
CA PRO A 73 0.76 -0.98 -17.81
C PRO A 73 1.82 -1.75 -18.59
N ASP A 74 2.37 -1.15 -19.65
CA ASP A 74 3.40 -1.77 -20.50
C ASP A 74 4.82 -1.72 -19.90
N ASP A 75 5.05 -0.85 -18.91
CA ASP A 75 6.37 -0.55 -18.35
C ASP A 75 6.69 -1.30 -17.04
N VAL A 76 5.91 -2.33 -16.72
CA VAL A 76 6.07 -3.17 -15.53
C VAL A 76 6.78 -4.49 -15.83
N GLY A 77 7.58 -4.97 -14.89
CA GLY A 77 8.29 -6.24 -15.00
C GLY A 77 8.97 -6.64 -13.71
N ASP A 78 9.85 -7.64 -13.80
CA ASP A 78 10.64 -8.12 -12.67
C ASP A 78 11.68 -7.08 -12.23
N VAL A 79 11.57 -6.67 -10.97
CA VAL A 79 12.50 -5.75 -10.29
C VAL A 79 13.10 -6.38 -9.02
N GLY A 80 12.95 -7.69 -8.84
CA GLY A 80 13.32 -8.41 -7.62
C GLY A 80 12.25 -8.37 -6.51
N ALA A 81 11.03 -7.93 -6.83
CA ALA A 81 9.87 -7.98 -5.94
C ALA A 81 9.02 -9.24 -6.24
N TRP A 82 8.07 -9.56 -5.35
CA TRP A 82 7.16 -10.71 -5.57
C TRP A 82 6.14 -10.47 -6.68
N VAL A 83 5.85 -9.21 -7.01
CA VAL A 83 4.94 -8.81 -8.09
C VAL A 83 5.68 -7.88 -9.04
N SER A 84 5.28 -7.88 -10.30
CA SER A 84 5.79 -6.98 -11.33
C SER A 84 5.60 -5.52 -10.91
N GLN A 85 6.60 -4.68 -11.14
CA GLN A 85 6.54 -3.25 -10.84
C GLN A 85 7.17 -2.45 -11.99
N THR A 86 6.95 -1.14 -12.00
CA THR A 86 7.50 -0.24 -13.01
C THR A 86 9.02 -0.35 -13.00
N THR A 87 9.59 -0.60 -14.17
CA THR A 87 11.03 -0.85 -14.35
C THR A 87 11.88 0.43 -14.31
N GLY A 88 11.28 1.60 -14.56
CA GLY A 88 11.99 2.88 -14.52
C GLY A 88 12.53 3.22 -13.13
N THR A 89 13.74 3.78 -13.02
CA THR A 89 14.49 3.90 -11.74
C THR A 89 14.36 5.26 -11.03
N GLY A 90 13.35 6.07 -11.33
CA GLY A 90 13.22 7.45 -10.80
C GLY A 90 12.41 7.62 -9.51
N MET A 91 11.70 6.59 -9.06
CA MET A 91 10.82 6.64 -7.89
C MET A 91 11.33 5.77 -6.76
N ALA A 92 11.07 6.18 -5.51
CA ALA A 92 11.29 5.35 -4.33
C ALA A 92 10.56 4.01 -4.46
N ASN A 93 11.12 2.94 -3.87
CA ASN A 93 10.56 1.58 -3.97
C ASN A 93 9.10 1.51 -3.47
N VAL A 94 8.77 2.25 -2.40
CA VAL A 94 7.40 2.30 -1.89
C VAL A 94 6.40 2.91 -2.89
N SER A 95 6.87 3.76 -3.80
CA SER A 95 6.01 4.46 -4.77
C SER A 95 5.74 3.63 -6.02
N ARG A 96 6.48 2.54 -6.23
CA ARG A 96 6.28 1.58 -7.33
C ARG A 96 5.64 0.26 -6.88
N SER A 97 5.40 0.07 -5.57
CA SER A 97 5.00 -1.22 -4.99
C SER A 97 3.72 -1.82 -5.57
N LEU A 98 2.77 -0.98 -6.00
CA LEU A 98 1.49 -1.40 -6.58
C LEU A 98 1.36 -1.02 -8.07
N SER A 99 2.44 -0.62 -8.73
CA SER A 99 2.36 -0.02 -10.07
C SER A 99 1.84 -0.98 -11.15
N LEU A 100 1.80 -2.28 -10.88
CA LEU A 100 1.12 -3.28 -11.71
C LEU A 100 -0.37 -2.97 -11.95
N VAL A 101 -1.03 -2.40 -10.94
CA VAL A 101 -2.47 -2.13 -10.93
C VAL A 101 -2.66 -0.61 -10.81
N PRO A 102 -2.67 0.13 -11.94
CA PRO A 102 -2.45 1.58 -11.94
C PRO A 102 -3.56 2.37 -11.25
N VAL A 103 -4.81 1.89 -11.28
CA VAL A 103 -5.93 2.50 -10.56
C VAL A 103 -5.70 2.45 -9.04
N THR A 104 -5.37 1.27 -8.53
CA THR A 104 -5.10 1.04 -7.10
C THR A 104 -3.84 1.76 -6.66
N ASN A 105 -2.79 1.76 -7.48
CA ASN A 105 -1.56 2.50 -7.19
C ASN A 105 -1.80 4.00 -7.05
N ARG A 106 -2.65 4.59 -7.90
CA ARG A 106 -3.01 6.02 -7.79
C ARG A 106 -3.71 6.32 -6.46
N ALA A 107 -4.63 5.46 -6.03
CA ALA A 107 -5.29 5.61 -4.73
C ALA A 107 -4.27 5.51 -3.57
N TRP A 108 -3.41 4.49 -3.59
CA TRP A 108 -2.35 4.30 -2.60
C TRP A 108 -1.39 5.49 -2.51
N VAL A 109 -0.85 5.94 -3.65
CA VAL A 109 0.05 7.09 -3.71
C VAL A 109 -0.65 8.35 -3.21
N GLY A 110 -1.94 8.53 -3.53
CA GLY A 110 -2.75 9.63 -3.00
C GLY A 110 -2.82 9.63 -1.48
N LEU A 111 -3.08 8.48 -0.86
CA LEU A 111 -3.10 8.33 0.60
C LEU A 111 -1.73 8.61 1.22
N VAL A 112 -0.66 8.04 0.67
CA VAL A 112 0.71 8.28 1.16
C VAL A 112 1.09 9.74 1.08
N GLN A 113 0.72 10.43 -0.01
CA GLN A 113 0.99 11.86 -0.15
C GLN A 113 0.16 12.70 0.84
N ALA A 114 -1.12 12.39 1.01
CA ALA A 114 -1.99 13.14 1.92
C ALA A 114 -1.59 12.98 3.39
N LEU A 115 -1.20 11.76 3.80
CA LEU A 115 -1.01 11.41 5.20
C LEU A 115 0.46 11.45 5.66
N TYR A 116 1.41 11.35 4.74
CA TYR A 116 2.84 11.25 5.08
C TYR A 116 3.74 12.15 4.23
N SER A 117 3.87 11.84 2.94
CA SER A 117 5.01 12.34 2.15
C SER A 117 4.81 13.76 1.60
N ARG A 118 3.57 14.18 1.33
CA ARG A 118 3.23 15.44 0.61
C ARG A 118 3.98 15.63 -0.72
N GLY A 119 4.26 14.54 -1.42
CA GLY A 119 4.83 14.58 -2.78
C GLY A 119 6.20 15.27 -2.82
N ALA A 120 6.33 16.35 -3.60
CA ALA A 120 7.60 17.05 -3.82
C ALA A 120 8.19 17.67 -2.54
N GLU A 121 7.34 18.06 -1.58
CA GLU A 121 7.77 18.59 -0.29
C GLU A 121 8.49 17.54 0.58
N PHE A 122 8.39 16.25 0.25
CA PHE A 122 9.08 15.20 1.00
C PHE A 122 10.60 15.40 1.01
N LEU A 123 11.16 16.01 -0.04
CA LEU A 123 12.60 16.28 -0.13
C LEU A 123 13.01 17.56 0.62
N ASP A 124 12.05 18.36 1.07
CA ASP A 124 12.33 19.50 1.94
C ASP A 124 12.70 19.01 3.34
N LEU A 125 13.87 19.41 3.83
CA LEU A 125 14.33 19.07 5.18
C LEU A 125 13.74 20.01 6.24
N SER A 126 13.18 21.15 5.83
CA SER A 126 12.49 22.13 6.68
C SER A 126 10.98 22.04 6.52
N TRP A 127 10.33 21.28 7.41
CA TRP A 127 8.88 21.17 7.42
C TRP A 127 8.24 22.22 8.34
N ASP A 128 7.43 23.10 7.76
CA ASP A 128 6.51 23.97 8.50
C ASP A 128 5.15 23.26 8.66
N ARG A 129 5.05 22.42 9.69
CA ARG A 129 3.92 21.53 9.97
C ARG A 129 3.72 21.39 11.49
N ALA A 130 2.59 20.79 11.88
CA ALA A 130 2.30 20.51 13.30
C ALA A 130 3.39 19.65 13.97
N LEU A 131 4.01 18.74 13.21
CA LEU A 131 5.20 18.00 13.62
C LEU A 131 6.37 18.38 12.73
N SER A 132 7.53 18.63 13.34
CA SER A 132 8.78 18.85 12.62
C SER A 132 9.23 17.57 11.91
N ARG A 133 10.08 17.72 10.88
CA ARG A 133 10.69 16.59 10.15
C ARG A 133 11.30 15.55 11.09
N PRO A 134 12.17 15.88 12.07
CA PRO A 134 12.72 14.87 12.98
C PRO A 134 11.68 14.12 13.82
N GLN A 135 10.58 14.79 14.21
CA GLN A 135 9.51 14.13 14.96
C GLN A 135 8.75 13.13 14.09
N VAL A 136 8.45 13.49 12.84
CA VAL A 136 7.79 12.56 11.91
C VAL A 136 8.70 11.38 11.57
N GLU A 137 9.97 11.61 11.29
CA GLU A 137 10.94 10.53 11.02
C GLU A 137 11.14 9.62 12.23
N LEU A 138 11.09 10.15 13.47
CA LEU A 138 11.12 9.33 14.68
C LEU A 138 9.90 8.41 14.78
N VAL A 139 8.70 8.94 14.53
CA VAL A 139 7.47 8.14 14.52
C VAL A 139 7.52 7.10 13.40
N ALA A 140 7.92 7.50 12.19
CA ALA A 140 8.06 6.59 11.04
C ALA A 140 9.05 5.46 11.34
N ALA A 141 10.24 5.77 11.84
CA ALA A 141 11.25 4.78 12.20
C ALA A 141 10.76 3.82 13.29
N ARG A 142 10.04 4.33 14.30
CA ARG A 142 9.46 3.47 15.35
C ARG A 142 8.38 2.56 14.78
N THR A 143 7.45 3.09 13.99
CA THR A 143 6.40 2.31 13.33
C THR A 143 7.01 1.24 12.42
N THR A 144 8.02 1.58 11.63
CA THR A 144 8.75 0.62 10.80
C THR A 144 9.36 -0.51 11.63
N ALA A 145 9.97 -0.20 12.76
CA ALA A 145 10.57 -1.20 13.63
C ALA A 145 9.53 -2.13 14.29
N GLU A 146 8.38 -1.59 14.73
CA GLU A 146 7.30 -2.38 15.34
C GLU A 146 6.53 -3.24 14.33
N LEU A 147 6.41 -2.77 13.09
CA LEU A 147 5.71 -3.47 12.00
C LEU A 147 6.63 -4.32 11.13
N GLU A 148 7.91 -4.43 11.49
CA GLU A 148 8.94 -5.17 10.74
C GLU A 148 9.01 -4.80 9.23
N CYS A 149 8.79 -3.52 8.91
CA CYS A 149 8.71 -3.03 7.53
C CYS A 149 10.09 -2.69 6.95
N PHE A 150 10.89 -3.71 6.66
CA PHE A 150 12.26 -3.56 6.14
C PHE A 150 12.34 -3.80 4.63
N TYR A 151 13.34 -3.19 3.98
CA TYR A 151 13.67 -3.35 2.56
C TYR A 151 14.97 -4.11 2.36
#